data_AF-A0A2A8R451-F1
#
_entry.id   AF-A0A2A8R451-F1
#
_cell.length_a   1.000
_cell.length_b   1.000
_cell.length_c   1.000
_cell.angle_alpha   90.00
_cell.angle_beta   90.00
_cell.angle_gamma   90.00
#
_symmetry.space_group_name_H-M   'P 1'
#
loop_
_entity.id
_entity.type
_entity.pdbx_description
1 polymer ?
#
loop_
_entity_poly.entity_id
_entity_poly.type
_entity_poly.pdbx_seq_one_letter_code
_entity_poly.pdbx_strand_id
1 'polypeptide(L)'
;MVAPRITLGIYMQFMGGLRNGEVVNIIRTQATRRIKNGDFILDIKTRNFRTDIKDHASSAVKRERTQEIFNVKGWMSVLFEDHLIKYKPLDGSNALFVNAEGKAMTSKSYSQYFNKVKKEFCNYLKVYGDKDDIAVSDHLRTVDWSTHIGRGMFTNMVAERTDNPFLLAYKRGDKEVNSALPYIAKTTRIREKIEKTFSNLNNEYIPSLVERRKNNDY
;
A
#
# COMPACT_ATOMS: atom_id res chain seq x y z
N MET A 1 -0.67 22.18 5.58
CA MET A 1 -0.60 20.83 4.96
C MET A 1 0.73 20.19 5.34
N VAL A 2 0.72 18.95 5.85
CA VAL A 2 1.91 18.29 6.39
C VAL A 2 2.59 17.49 5.27
N ALA A 3 3.85 17.80 4.98
CA ALA A 3 4.69 17.08 4.00
C ALA A 3 4.06 16.80 2.61
N PRO A 4 3.51 17.81 1.91
CA PRO A 4 2.79 17.60 0.63
C PRO A 4 3.66 17.01 -0.50
N ARG A 5 4.99 17.11 -0.39
CA ARG A 5 5.99 16.52 -1.31
C ARG A 5 5.94 14.99 -1.42
N ILE A 6 5.33 14.31 -0.45
CA ILE A 6 5.26 12.84 -0.45
C ILE A 6 3.82 12.32 -0.59
N THR A 7 2.82 13.18 -0.75
CA THR A 7 1.40 12.76 -0.84
C THR A 7 1.20 11.73 -1.96
N LEU A 8 1.71 12.03 -3.15
CA LEU A 8 1.69 11.09 -4.28
C LEU A 8 2.43 9.79 -3.97
N GLY A 9 3.56 9.87 -3.26
CA GLY A 9 4.34 8.72 -2.85
C GLY A 9 3.56 7.82 -1.90
N ILE A 10 2.90 8.40 -0.89
CA ILE A 10 2.05 7.66 0.06
C ILE A 10 0.94 6.96 -0.72
N TYR A 11 0.25 7.66 -1.63
CA TYR A 11 -0.78 7.05 -2.47
C TYR A 11 -0.24 5.83 -3.23
N MET A 12 0.91 5.98 -3.91
CA MET A 12 1.60 4.91 -4.63
C MET A 12 1.94 3.70 -3.74
N GLN A 13 2.27 3.91 -2.46
CA GLN A 13 2.53 2.82 -1.53
C GLN A 13 1.24 2.06 -1.16
N PHE A 14 0.14 2.76 -0.93
CA PHE A 14 -1.15 2.16 -0.54
C PHE A 14 -1.93 1.56 -1.71
N MET A 15 -1.74 2.07 -2.93
CA MET A 15 -2.50 1.65 -4.13
C MET A 15 -1.68 0.85 -5.14
N GLY A 16 -0.38 0.69 -4.91
CA GLY A 16 0.50 -0.13 -5.75
C GLY A 16 1.54 -0.93 -4.97
N GLY A 17 1.47 -0.91 -3.64
CA GLY A 17 2.35 -1.71 -2.78
C GLY A 17 3.83 -1.32 -2.83
N LEU A 18 4.17 -0.13 -3.32
CA LEU A 18 5.56 0.30 -3.48
C LEU A 18 6.29 0.44 -2.14
N ARG A 19 7.57 0.08 -2.13
CA ARG A 19 8.50 0.41 -1.03
C ARG A 19 9.00 1.84 -1.20
N ASN A 20 9.39 2.52 -0.11
CA ASN A 20 9.93 3.88 -0.18
C ASN A 20 11.14 4.01 -1.14
N GLY A 21 12.05 3.04 -1.15
CA GLY A 21 13.16 2.97 -2.11
C GLY A 21 12.69 2.90 -3.56
N GLU A 22 11.57 2.24 -3.84
CA GLU A 22 10.98 2.18 -5.18
C GLU A 22 10.34 3.52 -5.55
N VAL A 23 9.65 4.17 -4.60
CA VAL A 23 9.03 5.49 -4.78
C VAL A 23 10.06 6.55 -5.18
N VAL A 24 11.18 6.64 -4.45
CA VAL A 24 12.19 7.70 -4.69
C VAL A 24 12.97 7.54 -6.00
N ASN A 25 12.88 6.38 -6.66
CA ASN A 25 13.50 6.13 -7.97
C ASN A 25 12.58 6.39 -9.18
N ILE A 26 11.33 6.82 -8.95
CA ILE A 26 10.42 7.13 -10.05
C ILE A 26 10.91 8.38 -10.79
N ILE A 27 10.90 8.32 -12.12
CA ILE A 27 11.23 9.47 -12.98
C ILE A 27 9.99 10.23 -13.41
N ARG A 28 10.13 11.52 -13.69
CA ARG A 28 9.01 12.40 -14.08
C ARG A 28 8.33 11.96 -15.37
N THR A 29 9.10 11.43 -16.33
CA THR A 29 8.62 11.06 -17.66
C THR A 29 7.91 9.70 -17.74
N GLN A 30 7.83 8.93 -16.64
CA GLN A 30 7.12 7.64 -16.61
C GLN A 30 5.58 7.75 -16.69
N ALA A 31 5.05 8.97 -16.68
CA ALA A 31 3.63 9.33 -16.72
C ALA A 31 2.81 8.82 -17.91
N THR A 32 3.41 8.14 -18.88
CA THR A 32 2.85 7.93 -20.22
C THR A 32 2.13 6.60 -20.42
N ARG A 33 2.36 5.59 -19.58
CA ARG A 33 1.69 4.29 -19.71
C ARG A 33 0.48 4.21 -18.77
N ARG A 34 -0.64 4.71 -19.27
CA ARG A 34 -1.98 4.48 -18.69
C ARG A 34 -2.56 3.21 -19.32
N ILE A 35 -3.16 2.34 -18.50
CA ILE A 35 -3.98 1.22 -19.00
C ILE A 35 -5.39 1.76 -19.28
N LYS A 36 -6.19 1.04 -20.08
CA LYS A 36 -7.58 1.40 -20.43
C LYS A 36 -8.47 1.73 -19.23
N ASN A 37 -8.19 1.17 -18.04
CA ASN A 37 -8.94 1.42 -16.81
C ASN A 37 -8.49 2.69 -16.04
N GLY A 38 -7.47 3.40 -16.55
CA GLY A 38 -6.91 4.59 -15.91
C GLY A 38 -5.76 4.33 -14.94
N ASP A 39 -5.38 3.07 -14.72
CA ASP A 39 -4.25 2.70 -13.86
C ASP A 39 -2.91 3.08 -14.47
N PHE A 40 -1.92 3.26 -13.61
CA PHE A 40 -0.58 3.65 -14.00
C PHE A 40 0.34 2.44 -13.99
N ILE A 41 1.13 2.29 -15.05
CA ILE A 41 2.21 1.31 -15.12
C ILE A 41 3.55 2.03 -14.93
N LEU A 42 4.23 1.71 -13.84
CA LEU A 42 5.55 2.27 -13.52
C LEU A 42 6.65 1.23 -13.75
N ASP A 43 7.76 1.67 -14.35
CA ASP A 43 8.99 0.87 -14.51
C ASP A 43 9.91 1.12 -13.32
N ILE A 44 9.93 0.19 -12.38
CA ILE A 44 10.64 0.28 -11.11
C ILE A 44 12.06 -0.23 -11.32
N LYS A 45 13.05 0.65 -11.17
CA LYS A 45 14.48 0.32 -11.26
C LYS A 45 15.34 1.32 -10.50
N THR A 46 16.58 0.94 -10.20
CA THR A 46 17.50 1.83 -9.49
C THR A 46 18.03 2.91 -10.44
N ARG A 47 17.97 4.19 -10.02
CA ARG A 47 18.37 5.34 -10.85
C ARG A 47 19.58 6.11 -10.33
N ASN A 48 19.93 5.94 -9.04
CA ASN A 48 21.08 6.59 -8.40
C ASN A 48 21.13 8.12 -8.61
N PHE A 49 20.02 8.84 -8.42
CA PHE A 49 19.95 10.29 -8.64
C PHE A 49 20.88 11.13 -7.74
N ARG A 50 21.35 10.58 -6.62
CA ARG A 50 22.17 11.27 -5.62
C ARG A 50 23.53 10.60 -5.48
N THR A 51 24.47 10.97 -6.36
CA THR A 51 25.86 10.49 -6.33
C THR A 51 26.69 11.16 -5.24
N ASP A 52 26.19 12.26 -4.66
CA ASP A 52 26.82 13.03 -3.59
C ASP A 52 26.67 12.39 -2.19
N ILE A 53 25.85 11.36 -2.03
CA ILE A 53 25.56 10.69 -0.75
C ILE A 53 26.14 9.29 -0.75
N LYS A 54 26.94 8.91 0.27
CA LYS A 54 27.54 7.57 0.36
C LYS A 54 26.53 6.41 0.49
N ASP A 55 25.41 6.63 1.17
CA ASP A 55 24.37 5.61 1.37
C ASP A 55 23.41 5.55 0.16
N HIS A 56 23.82 4.81 -0.86
CA HIS A 56 22.96 4.50 -2.02
C HIS A 56 22.06 3.27 -1.75
N ALA A 57 22.52 2.34 -0.92
CA ALA A 57 21.88 1.04 -0.72
C ALA A 57 20.47 1.17 -0.14
N SER A 58 20.23 2.12 0.77
CA SER A 58 18.90 2.34 1.35
C SER A 58 17.87 2.85 0.33
N SER A 59 18.33 3.45 -0.76
CA SER A 59 17.49 3.93 -1.87
C SER A 59 17.49 2.98 -3.06
N ALA A 60 18.21 1.86 -3.02
CA ALA A 60 18.23 0.91 -4.12
C ALA A 60 16.93 0.13 -4.23
N VAL A 61 16.52 -0.16 -5.47
CA VAL A 61 15.41 -1.04 -5.76
C VAL A 61 15.88 -2.49 -5.61
N LYS A 62 15.24 -3.25 -4.71
CA LYS A 62 15.58 -4.67 -4.48
C LYS A 62 15.31 -5.57 -5.69
N ARG A 63 14.33 -5.20 -6.52
CA ARG A 63 13.95 -5.92 -7.74
C ARG A 63 13.36 -4.98 -8.77
N GLU A 64 13.98 -4.97 -9.94
CA GLU A 64 13.46 -4.23 -11.08
C GLU A 64 12.26 -4.94 -11.68
N ARG A 65 11.21 -4.17 -11.99
CA ARG A 65 9.94 -4.71 -12.50
C ARG A 65 9.04 -3.60 -13.00
N THR A 66 8.03 -4.00 -13.75
CA THR A 66 6.84 -3.20 -13.96
C THR A 66 5.87 -3.35 -12.77
N GLN A 67 5.34 -2.24 -12.27
CA GLN A 67 4.37 -2.20 -11.17
C GLN A 67 3.12 -1.41 -11.57
N GLU A 68 1.96 -2.03 -11.40
CA GLU A 68 0.66 -1.37 -11.57
C GLU A 68 0.29 -0.61 -10.29
N ILE A 69 -0.20 0.62 -10.45
CA ILE A 69 -0.74 1.47 -9.40
C ILE A 69 -2.20 1.75 -9.70
N PHE A 70 -3.09 1.36 -8.78
CA PHE A 70 -4.53 1.54 -8.95
C PHE A 70 -4.91 3.02 -8.90
N ASN A 71 -5.66 3.47 -9.90
CA ASN A 71 -6.20 4.82 -9.99
C ASN A 71 -7.64 4.86 -9.46
N VAL A 72 -7.77 4.80 -8.14
CA VAL A 72 -9.04 4.83 -7.44
C VAL A 72 -9.64 6.24 -7.53
N LYS A 73 -10.86 6.34 -8.06
CA LYS A 73 -11.60 7.61 -8.21
C LYS A 73 -10.85 8.71 -9.00
N GLY A 74 -9.90 8.35 -9.84
CA GLY A 74 -9.08 9.32 -10.59
C GLY A 74 -8.01 10.03 -9.76
N TRP A 75 -7.86 9.70 -8.47
CA TRP A 75 -6.98 10.41 -7.54
C TRP A 75 -5.50 10.33 -7.94
N MET A 76 -5.07 9.21 -8.50
CA MET A 76 -3.69 9.07 -8.98
C MET A 76 -3.37 10.13 -10.04
N SER A 77 -4.29 10.36 -10.98
CA SER A 77 -4.09 11.33 -12.05
C SER A 77 -3.98 12.76 -11.50
N VAL A 78 -4.92 13.14 -10.63
CA VAL A 78 -4.94 14.47 -10.00
C VAL A 78 -3.69 14.71 -9.15
N LEU A 79 -3.32 13.75 -8.29
CA LEU A 79 -2.13 13.85 -7.45
C LEU A 79 -0.85 13.92 -8.28
N PHE A 80 -0.80 13.15 -9.37
CA PHE A 80 0.37 13.10 -10.23
C PHE A 80 0.58 14.43 -10.98
N GLU A 81 -0.48 14.98 -11.56
CA GLU A 81 -0.44 16.26 -12.28
C GLU A 81 -0.10 17.43 -11.34
N ASP A 82 -0.74 17.49 -10.16
CA ASP A 82 -0.43 18.49 -9.12
C ASP A 82 1.02 18.40 -8.65
N HIS A 83 1.52 17.19 -8.43
CA HIS A 83 2.90 16.94 -7.98
C HIS A 83 3.92 17.39 -9.03
N LEU A 84 3.69 17.11 -10.32
CA LEU A 84 4.58 17.53 -11.40
C LEU A 84 4.72 19.05 -11.48
N ILE A 85 3.63 19.78 -11.27
CA ILE A 85 3.60 21.25 -11.31
C ILE A 85 4.38 21.82 -10.12
N LYS A 86 4.12 21.31 -8.91
CA LYS A 86 4.63 21.89 -7.65
C LYS A 86 6.09 21.54 -7.35
N TYR A 87 6.54 20.34 -7.71
CA TYR A 87 7.82 19.81 -7.26
C TYR A 87 8.71 19.50 -8.45
N LYS A 88 9.62 20.43 -8.77
CA LYS A 88 10.59 20.30 -9.85
C LYS A 88 12.00 20.10 -9.27
N PRO A 89 12.80 19.18 -9.83
CA PRO A 89 14.20 19.04 -9.45
C PRO A 89 14.99 20.29 -9.85
N LEU A 90 15.84 20.74 -8.93
CA LEU A 90 16.78 21.86 -9.12
C LEU A 90 18.22 21.37 -9.32
N ASP A 91 18.46 20.07 -9.12
CA ASP A 91 19.76 19.41 -9.26
C ASP A 91 20.03 18.85 -10.67
N GLY A 92 19.15 19.17 -11.64
CA GLY A 92 19.23 18.64 -13.00
C GLY A 92 18.84 17.17 -13.16
N SER A 93 18.43 16.49 -12.08
CA SER A 93 17.93 15.12 -12.15
C SER A 93 16.55 15.05 -12.82
N ASN A 94 16.16 13.85 -13.27
CA ASN A 94 14.79 13.59 -13.73
C ASN A 94 13.92 12.93 -12.63
N ALA A 95 14.25 13.15 -11.36
CA ALA A 95 13.55 12.56 -10.23
C ALA A 95 12.12 13.12 -10.08
N LEU A 96 11.15 12.25 -9.82
CA LEU A 96 9.79 12.67 -9.52
C LEU A 96 9.68 13.27 -8.11
N PHE A 97 10.34 12.64 -7.13
CA PHE A 97 10.30 13.07 -5.75
C PHE A 97 11.56 13.86 -5.38
N VAL A 98 11.37 15.08 -4.88
CA VAL A 98 12.44 15.99 -4.50
C VAL A 98 12.28 16.46 -3.06
N ASN A 99 13.40 16.72 -2.38
CA ASN A 99 13.42 17.18 -1.00
C ASN A 99 13.14 18.70 -0.90
N ALA A 100 13.37 19.30 0.27
CA ALA A 100 13.13 20.74 0.48
C ALA A 100 14.12 21.62 -0.29
N GLU A 101 15.32 21.11 -0.58
CA GLU A 101 16.38 21.78 -1.35
C GLU A 101 16.20 21.60 -2.87
N GLY A 102 15.13 20.93 -3.31
CA GLY A 102 14.91 20.62 -4.73
C GLY A 102 15.82 19.53 -5.29
N LYS A 103 16.58 18.82 -4.45
CA LYS A 103 17.38 17.67 -4.86
C LYS A 103 16.53 16.40 -4.87
N ALA A 104 16.91 15.40 -5.66
CA ALA A 104 16.28 14.09 -5.63
C ALA A 104 16.21 13.53 -4.20
N MET A 105 15.02 13.03 -3.85
CA MET A 105 14.73 12.50 -2.53
C MET A 105 15.43 11.15 -2.33
N THR A 106 15.98 10.92 -1.13
CA THR A 106 16.46 9.59 -0.71
C THR A 106 15.41 8.87 0.12
N SER A 107 15.50 7.54 0.26
CA SER A 107 14.65 6.76 1.18
C SER A 107 14.63 7.33 2.59
N LYS A 108 15.79 7.78 3.10
CA LYS A 108 15.91 8.39 4.42
C LYS A 108 15.10 9.68 4.52
N SER A 109 15.25 10.59 3.56
CA SER A 109 14.49 11.83 3.54
C SER A 109 12.99 11.61 3.36
N TYR A 110 12.59 10.62 2.55
CA TYR A 110 11.19 10.20 2.43
C TYR A 110 10.63 9.70 3.77
N SER A 111 11.36 8.84 4.48
CA SER A 111 10.96 8.35 5.81
C SER A 111 10.84 9.48 6.83
N GLN A 112 11.70 10.50 6.78
CA GLN A 112 11.58 11.69 7.64
C GLN A 112 10.29 12.47 7.38
N TYR A 113 9.92 12.67 6.11
CA TYR A 113 8.62 13.28 5.77
C TYR A 113 7.45 12.40 6.21
N PHE A 114 7.55 11.09 6.00
CA PHE A 114 6.52 10.14 6.43
C PHE A 114 6.30 10.17 7.94
N ASN A 115 7.37 10.26 8.74
CA ASN A 115 7.26 10.36 10.20
C ASN A 115 6.51 11.63 10.65
N LYS A 116 6.64 12.74 9.91
CA LYS A 116 5.84 13.95 10.15
C LYS A 116 4.37 13.70 9.88
N VAL A 117 4.04 13.04 8.75
CA VAL A 117 2.66 12.66 8.42
C VAL A 117 2.10 11.70 9.46
N LYS A 118 2.85 10.68 9.87
CA LYS A 118 2.49 9.73 10.94
C LYS A 118 2.11 10.47 12.23
N LYS A 119 2.97 11.39 12.69
CA LYS A 119 2.70 12.16 13.91
C LYS A 119 1.41 12.96 13.80
N GLU A 120 1.22 13.65 12.68
CA GLU A 120 0.06 14.51 12.47
C GLU A 120 -1.23 13.73 12.22
N PHE A 121 -1.15 12.55 11.61
CA PHE A 121 -2.29 11.64 11.50
C PHE A 121 -2.77 11.19 12.88
N CYS A 122 -1.86 10.75 13.76
CA CYS A 122 -2.24 10.41 15.13
C CYS A 122 -2.75 11.64 15.92
N ASN A 123 -2.24 12.84 15.66
CA ASN A 123 -2.77 14.06 16.29
C ASN A 123 -4.20 14.33 15.82
N TYR A 124 -4.43 14.20 14.52
CA TYR A 124 -5.74 14.41 13.91
C TYR A 124 -6.79 13.48 14.51
N LEU A 125 -6.51 12.17 14.58
CA LEU A 125 -7.42 11.20 15.21
C LEU A 125 -7.72 11.55 16.66
N LYS A 126 -6.73 12.02 17.41
CA LYS A 126 -6.90 12.37 18.83
C LYS A 126 -7.72 13.64 19.07
N VAL A 127 -7.64 14.61 18.15
CA VAL A 127 -8.30 15.93 18.29
C VAL A 127 -9.69 15.93 17.68
N TYR A 128 -9.89 15.21 16.57
CA TYR A 128 -11.11 15.28 15.75
C TYR A 128 -11.85 13.96 15.63
N GLY A 129 -11.27 12.85 16.10
CA GLY A 129 -11.87 11.53 16.02
C GLY A 129 -12.84 11.23 17.17
N ASP A 130 -13.59 10.15 17.01
CA ASP A 130 -14.44 9.60 18.06
C ASP A 130 -13.63 8.76 19.08
N LYS A 131 -14.33 8.05 19.97
CA LYS A 131 -13.67 7.21 20.99
C LYS A 131 -12.80 6.10 20.37
N ASP A 132 -13.23 5.53 19.26
CA ASP A 132 -12.52 4.44 18.58
C ASP A 132 -11.29 5.00 17.86
N ASP A 133 -11.42 6.15 17.19
CA ASP A 133 -10.31 6.85 16.56
C ASP A 133 -9.22 7.26 17.58
N ILE A 134 -9.63 7.73 18.76
CA ILE A 134 -8.72 8.08 19.85
C ILE A 134 -7.96 6.84 20.33
N ALA A 135 -8.66 5.72 20.54
CA ALA A 135 -8.04 4.46 20.93
C ALA A 135 -7.06 3.95 19.85
N VAL A 136 -7.42 4.05 18.57
CA VAL A 136 -6.53 3.74 17.44
C VAL A 136 -5.30 4.65 17.44
N SER A 137 -5.44 5.95 17.65
CA SER A 137 -4.31 6.87 17.76
C SER A 137 -3.35 6.45 18.87
N ASP A 138 -3.86 6.17 20.06
CA ASP A 138 -3.03 5.81 21.21
C ASP A 138 -2.29 4.50 20.96
N HIS A 139 -2.92 3.50 20.34
CA HIS A 139 -2.26 2.28 19.90
C HIS A 139 -1.18 2.55 18.81
N LEU A 140 -1.50 3.35 17.79
CA LEU A 140 -0.56 3.68 16.71
C LEU A 140 0.68 4.45 17.20
N ARG A 141 0.60 5.10 18.37
CA ARG A 141 1.74 5.79 18.98
C ARG A 141 2.66 4.85 19.76
N THR A 142 2.15 3.71 20.24
CA THR A 142 2.94 2.73 21.01
C THR A 142 3.60 1.68 20.13
N VAL A 143 3.03 1.40 18.95
CA VAL A 143 3.60 0.44 18.01
C VAL A 143 4.62 1.07 17.06
N ASP A 144 5.68 0.31 16.76
CA ASP A 144 6.63 0.72 15.72
C ASP A 144 6.03 0.44 14.33
N TRP A 145 5.89 1.50 13.54
CA TRP A 145 5.43 1.43 12.17
C TRP A 145 6.02 2.54 11.33
N SER A 146 6.27 2.23 10.07
CA SER A 146 6.98 3.06 9.12
C SER A 146 6.31 3.00 7.74
N THR A 147 7.00 3.47 6.71
CA THR A 147 6.53 3.49 5.31
C THR A 147 6.09 2.11 4.80
N HIS A 148 6.52 1.01 5.42
CA HIS A 148 6.10 -0.34 5.08
C HIS A 148 4.61 -0.62 5.32
N ILE A 149 3.93 0.19 6.15
CA ILE A 149 2.49 0.05 6.39
C ILE A 149 1.68 0.15 5.09
N GLY A 150 2.07 1.04 4.16
CA GLY A 150 1.36 1.20 2.89
C GLY A 150 1.37 -0.07 2.06
N ARG A 151 2.53 -0.74 1.97
CA ARG A 151 2.63 -2.04 1.29
C ARG A 151 1.85 -3.14 2.02
N GLY A 152 1.88 -3.15 3.35
CA GLY A 152 1.09 -4.09 4.16
C GLY A 152 -0.41 -3.94 3.92
N MET A 153 -0.91 -2.71 3.95
CA MET A 153 -2.31 -2.39 3.68
C MET A 153 -2.72 -2.75 2.25
N PHE A 154 -1.90 -2.38 1.25
CA PHE A 154 -2.13 -2.81 -0.14
C PHE A 154 -2.25 -4.33 -0.25
N THR A 155 -1.34 -5.06 0.41
CA THR A 155 -1.36 -6.52 0.42
C THR A 155 -2.65 -7.06 0.99
N ASN A 156 -3.08 -6.57 2.15
CA ASN A 156 -4.29 -7.03 2.81
C ASN A 156 -5.52 -6.76 1.93
N MET A 157 -5.63 -5.56 1.35
CA MET A 157 -6.71 -5.22 0.43
C MET A 157 -6.77 -6.13 -0.81
N VAL A 158 -5.62 -6.55 -1.34
CA VAL A 158 -5.59 -7.49 -2.47
C VAL A 158 -5.91 -8.90 -1.99
N ALA A 159 -5.35 -9.35 -0.87
CA ALA A 159 -5.61 -10.67 -0.28
C ALA A 159 -7.09 -10.86 0.10
N GLU A 160 -7.77 -9.80 0.53
CA GLU A 160 -9.22 -9.79 0.75
C GLU A 160 -10.02 -10.06 -0.53
N ARG A 161 -9.43 -9.88 -1.72
CA ARG A 161 -10.09 -10.03 -3.02
C ARG A 161 -9.63 -11.26 -3.79
N THR A 162 -8.53 -11.91 -3.39
CA THR A 162 -8.01 -13.11 -4.05
C THR A 162 -7.45 -14.11 -3.05
N ASP A 163 -7.80 -15.38 -3.25
CA ASP A 163 -7.24 -16.50 -2.50
C ASP A 163 -6.05 -17.12 -3.28
N ASN A 164 -5.74 -16.60 -4.46
CA ASN A 164 -4.62 -17.05 -5.29
C ASN A 164 -3.31 -16.34 -4.85
N PRO A 165 -2.36 -17.06 -4.23
CA PRO A 165 -1.10 -16.47 -3.77
C PRO A 165 -0.20 -16.01 -4.93
N PHE A 166 -0.31 -16.60 -6.11
CA PHE A 166 0.43 -16.15 -7.31
C PHE A 166 -0.05 -14.78 -7.77
N LEU A 167 -1.37 -14.54 -7.78
CA LEU A 167 -1.93 -13.24 -8.14
C LEU A 167 -1.52 -12.17 -7.14
N LEU A 168 -1.55 -12.50 -5.83
CA LEU A 168 -1.12 -11.58 -4.79
C LEU A 168 0.38 -11.24 -4.91
N ALA A 169 1.24 -12.25 -5.10
CA ALA A 169 2.67 -12.06 -5.33
C ALA A 169 2.94 -11.22 -6.58
N TYR A 170 2.21 -11.48 -7.67
CA TYR A 170 2.29 -10.71 -8.92
C TYR A 170 1.92 -9.24 -8.71
N LYS A 171 0.76 -8.95 -8.10
CA LYS A 171 0.31 -7.57 -7.83
C LYS A 171 1.25 -6.81 -6.89
N ARG A 172 1.91 -7.51 -5.96
CA ARG A 172 2.93 -6.94 -5.07
C ARG A 172 4.32 -6.81 -5.72
N GLY A 173 4.53 -7.47 -6.85
CA GLY A 173 5.83 -7.59 -7.50
C GLY A 173 6.88 -8.36 -6.69
N ASP A 174 6.43 -9.39 -5.95
CA ASP A 174 7.32 -10.27 -5.21
C ASP A 174 8.06 -11.25 -6.14
N LYS A 175 9.25 -11.70 -5.71
CA LYS A 175 10.02 -12.71 -6.44
C LYS A 175 9.46 -14.11 -6.24
N GLU A 176 9.16 -14.43 -5.00
CA GLU A 176 8.73 -15.77 -4.59
C GLU A 176 7.32 -15.70 -4.02
N VAL A 177 6.48 -16.66 -4.42
CA VAL A 177 5.09 -16.77 -3.98
C VAL A 177 4.97 -16.98 -2.47
N ASN A 178 5.98 -17.58 -1.85
CA ASN A 178 6.04 -17.81 -0.40
C ASN A 178 5.86 -16.53 0.43
N SER A 179 6.25 -15.37 -0.11
CA SER A 179 6.07 -14.08 0.55
C SER A 179 4.60 -13.60 0.64
N ALA A 180 3.71 -14.22 -0.13
CA ALA A 180 2.27 -13.96 -0.15
C ALA A 180 1.47 -14.95 0.72
N LEU A 181 2.01 -16.14 0.98
CA LEU A 181 1.32 -17.21 1.73
C LEU A 181 0.80 -16.78 3.11
N PRO A 182 1.55 -16.05 3.95
CA PRO A 182 1.07 -15.65 5.27
C PRO A 182 -0.18 -14.76 5.22
N TYR A 183 -0.38 -14.03 4.12
CA TYR A 183 -1.53 -13.15 3.96
C TYR A 183 -2.76 -13.92 3.49
N ILE A 184 -2.59 -14.94 2.65
CA ILE A 184 -3.69 -15.83 2.27
C ILE A 184 -4.13 -16.70 3.46
N ALA A 185 -3.15 -17.28 4.18
CA ALA A 185 -3.41 -18.16 5.31
C ALA A 185 -4.11 -17.48 6.49
N LYS A 186 -3.93 -16.16 6.66
CA LYS A 186 -4.58 -15.38 7.73
C LYS A 186 -6.02 -14.97 7.42
N THR A 187 -6.51 -15.16 6.20
CA THR A 187 -7.87 -14.75 5.86
C THR A 187 -8.89 -15.74 6.45
N THR A 188 -9.84 -15.23 7.23
CA THR A 188 -11.03 -15.99 7.67
C THR A 188 -11.91 -16.42 6.51
N ARG A 189 -11.68 -15.89 5.30
CA ARG A 189 -12.43 -16.17 4.07
C ARG A 189 -12.48 -17.62 3.67
N ILE A 190 -11.43 -18.43 3.87
CA ILE A 190 -11.52 -19.87 3.55
C ILE A 190 -12.61 -20.48 4.43
N ARG A 191 -12.60 -20.16 5.72
CA ARG A 191 -13.63 -20.57 6.67
C ARG A 191 -15.00 -20.01 6.30
N GLU A 192 -15.12 -18.72 6.00
CA GLU A 192 -16.40 -18.10 5.60
C GLU A 192 -16.95 -18.68 4.29
N LYS A 193 -16.09 -18.98 3.30
CA LYS A 193 -16.49 -19.63 2.04
C LYS A 193 -16.93 -21.07 2.26
N ILE A 194 -16.23 -21.80 3.12
CA ILE A 194 -16.64 -23.13 3.57
C ILE A 194 -18.00 -23.03 4.26
N GLU A 195 -18.16 -22.16 5.26
CA GLU A 195 -19.42 -21.94 5.99
C GLU A 195 -20.56 -21.55 5.06
N LYS A 196 -20.33 -20.65 4.09
CA LYS A 196 -21.32 -20.26 3.09
C LYS A 196 -21.69 -21.42 2.15
N THR A 197 -20.70 -22.19 1.71
CA THR A 197 -20.93 -23.37 0.85
C THR A 197 -21.71 -24.44 1.61
N PHE A 198 -21.33 -24.72 2.85
CA PHE A 198 -22.05 -25.64 3.73
C PHE A 198 -23.45 -25.15 4.05
N SER A 199 -23.65 -23.85 4.30
CA SER A 199 -24.99 -23.28 4.49
C SER A 199 -25.84 -23.51 3.25
N ASN A 200 -25.31 -23.19 2.06
CA ASN A 200 -26.01 -23.40 0.80
C ASN A 200 -26.33 -24.87 0.48
N LEU A 201 -25.46 -25.81 0.89
CA LEU A 201 -25.66 -27.25 0.69
C LEU A 201 -26.58 -27.89 1.74
N ASN A 202 -26.58 -27.38 2.97
CA ASN A 202 -27.29 -27.96 4.11
C ASN A 202 -28.56 -27.21 4.51
N ASN A 203 -29.13 -26.38 3.62
CA ASN A 203 -30.28 -25.52 3.93
C ASN A 203 -31.50 -26.25 4.53
N GLU A 204 -31.63 -27.56 4.36
CA GLU A 204 -32.72 -28.35 4.97
C GLU A 204 -32.26 -29.34 6.04
N TYR A 205 -31.19 -30.11 5.79
CA TYR A 205 -30.86 -31.26 6.62
C TYR A 205 -30.26 -30.90 7.99
N ILE A 206 -29.25 -30.03 8.05
CA ILE A 206 -28.61 -29.66 9.33
C ILE A 206 -29.56 -28.88 10.25
N PRO A 207 -30.32 -27.87 9.76
CA PRO A 207 -31.36 -27.22 10.56
C PRO A 207 -32.38 -28.22 11.11
N SER A 208 -32.86 -29.16 10.29
CA SER A 208 -33.80 -30.19 10.74
C SER A 208 -33.23 -31.12 11.82
N LEU A 209 -31.94 -31.45 11.78
CA LEU A 209 -31.28 -32.23 12.81
C LEU A 209 -31.10 -31.45 14.11
N VAL A 210 -30.76 -30.16 14.03
CA VAL A 210 -30.67 -29.28 15.21
C VAL A 210 -32.03 -29.10 15.86
N GLU A 211 -33.10 -28.99 15.07
CA GLU A 211 -34.48 -28.85 15.54
C GLU A 211 -35.00 -30.13 16.19
N ARG A 212 -34.79 -31.30 15.56
CA ARG A 212 -35.10 -32.62 16.16
C ARG A 212 -34.40 -32.82 17.51
N ARG A 213 -33.13 -32.40 17.61
CA ARG A 213 -32.37 -32.49 18.88
C ARG A 213 -32.89 -31.55 19.96
N LYS A 214 -33.41 -30.37 19.60
CA LYS A 214 -34.04 -29.44 20.55
C LYS A 214 -35.40 -29.92 21.05
N ASN A 215 -36.12 -30.67 20.22
CA ASN A 215 -37.44 -31.19 20.55
C ASN A 215 -37.40 -32.54 21.30
N ASN A 216 -36.20 -33.08 21.58
CA ASN A 216 -36.02 -34.42 22.18
C ASN A 216 -36.74 -35.55 21.40
N ASP A 217 -36.91 -35.38 20.09
CA ASP A 217 -37.42 -36.44 19.22
C ASP A 217 -36.24 -37.38 18.86
N TYR A 218 -36.01 -38.38 19.70
CA TYR A 218 -35.23 -39.58 19.38
C TYR A 218 -36.14 -40.80 19.39
#